data_AF-A0A2S9QME5-F1
#
_entry.id   AF-A0A2S9QME5-F1
#
_cell.length_a   1.000
_cell.length_b   1.000
_cell.length_c   1.000
_cell.angle_alpha   90.00
_cell.angle_beta   90.00
_cell.angle_gamma   90.00
#
_symmetry.space_group_name_H-M   'P 1'
#
loop_
_entity.id
_entity.type
_entity.pdbx_description
1 polymer ?
#
loop_
_entity_poly.entity_id
_entity_poly.type
_entity_poly.pdbx_seq_one_letter_code
_entity_poly.pdbx_strand_id
1 'polypeptide(L)'
;MVIPGEGIDDEAGNMTRKEARRAVICPCHDVTVGDIEDAIAHGHTDPETIKRATAVYMGACQGKFCSPLVQRLLAERGVERVGEQRRPAARVPVAPVALGALIEVDPSAEREGTGAPAPRELPEGEAA
;
A
#
# COMPACT_ATOMS: atom_id res chain seq x y z
N MET A 1 -3.98 -6.86 -18.81
CA MET A 1 -3.95 -5.98 -19.99
C MET A 1 -3.51 -4.59 -19.55
N VAL A 2 -2.20 -4.45 -19.34
CA VAL A 2 -1.41 -3.20 -19.31
C VAL A 2 0.03 -3.64 -19.55
N ILE A 3 0.32 -3.90 -20.82
CA ILE A 3 1.69 -3.82 -21.35
C ILE A 3 1.51 -2.92 -22.56
N PRO A 4 2.10 -1.73 -22.51
CA PRO A 4 3.19 -1.47 -23.43
C PRO A 4 4.37 -0.85 -22.67
N GLY A 5 5.44 -1.64 -22.57
CA GLY A 5 6.78 -1.06 -22.52
C GLY A 5 7.14 -0.65 -23.94
N GLU A 6 7.38 0.63 -24.15
CA GLU A 6 8.05 1.17 -25.34
C GLU A 6 8.56 2.59 -25.02
N GLY A 7 9.90 2.73 -25.03
CA GLY A 7 10.67 3.93 -24.69
C GLY A 7 11.04 3.99 -23.20
N ILE A 8 12.26 4.34 -22.76
CA ILE A 8 13.29 5.18 -23.37
C ILE A 8 14.68 4.75 -22.85
N ASP A 9 15.52 4.32 -23.79
CA ASP A 9 16.98 4.42 -23.69
C ASP A 9 17.37 5.77 -24.30
N ASP A 10 17.40 6.82 -23.46
CA ASP A 10 18.30 7.94 -23.72
C ASP A 10 19.71 7.33 -23.74
N GLU A 11 20.59 7.70 -24.67
CA GLU A 11 21.97 7.19 -24.73
C GLU A 11 22.79 7.47 -23.43
N ALA A 12 22.20 8.21 -22.47
CA ALA A 12 22.71 8.49 -21.13
C ALA A 12 21.98 7.75 -19.97
N GLY A 13 20.96 6.93 -20.25
CA GLY A 13 20.23 6.14 -19.24
C GLY A 13 19.34 6.93 -18.27
N ASN A 14 18.84 8.11 -18.66
CA ASN A 14 18.01 8.95 -17.80
C ASN A 14 16.52 8.95 -18.22
N MET A 15 15.63 8.94 -17.23
CA MET A 15 14.16 8.93 -17.41
C MET A 15 13.65 10.36 -17.66
N THR A 16 12.78 10.57 -18.65
CA THR A 16 12.18 11.90 -18.84
C THR A 16 11.18 12.22 -17.72
N ARG A 17 10.98 13.51 -17.44
CA ARG A 17 10.04 13.96 -16.39
C ARG A 17 8.59 13.49 -16.63
N LYS A 18 8.20 13.38 -17.91
CA LYS A 18 6.86 12.91 -18.30
C LYS A 18 6.67 11.44 -17.96
N GLU A 19 7.70 10.62 -18.13
CA GLU A 19 7.66 9.20 -17.80
C GLU A 19 7.77 8.95 -16.30
N ALA A 20 8.61 9.72 -15.61
CA ALA A 20 8.70 9.68 -14.16
C ALA A 20 7.33 9.90 -13.50
N ARG A 21 6.48 10.78 -14.04
CA ARG A 21 5.09 10.97 -13.56
C ARG A 21 4.21 9.74 -13.71
N ARG A 22 4.44 8.89 -14.71
CA ARG A 22 3.67 7.65 -14.93
C ARG A 22 4.16 6.48 -14.08
N ALA A 23 5.30 6.62 -13.41
CA ALA A 23 5.85 5.56 -12.57
C ALA A 23 4.87 5.23 -11.43
N VAL A 24 4.57 3.95 -11.25
CA VAL A 24 3.63 3.47 -10.24
C VAL A 24 4.32 3.44 -8.87
N ILE A 25 3.72 4.12 -7.90
CA ILE A 25 4.15 4.10 -6.49
C ILE A 25 3.39 3.04 -5.70
N CYS A 26 2.07 2.92 -5.91
CA CYS A 26 1.25 1.95 -5.20
C CYS A 26 0.59 0.97 -6.19
N PRO A 27 1.12 -0.27 -6.31
CA PRO A 27 0.53 -1.26 -7.21
C PRO A 27 -0.82 -1.79 -6.72
N CYS A 28 -1.21 -1.52 -5.47
CA CYS A 28 -2.50 -1.98 -4.93
C CYS A 28 -3.68 -1.08 -5.30
N HIS A 29 -3.43 0.16 -5.72
CA HIS A 29 -4.44 1.15 -6.07
C HIS A 29 -4.08 1.89 -7.36
N ASP A 30 -3.11 1.37 -8.12
CA ASP A 30 -2.60 1.95 -9.36
C ASP A 30 -2.23 3.45 -9.25
N VAL A 31 -1.70 3.85 -8.09
CA VAL A 31 -1.31 5.25 -7.82
C VAL A 31 0.06 5.52 -8.40
N THR A 32 0.18 6.58 -9.19
CA THR A 32 1.42 7.03 -9.85
C THR A 32 2.12 8.16 -9.09
N VAL A 33 3.35 8.48 -9.48
CA VAL A 33 4.06 9.69 -9.02
C VAL A 33 3.25 10.95 -9.32
N GLY A 34 2.66 11.03 -10.51
CA GLY A 34 1.84 12.15 -10.95
C GLY A 34 0.66 12.41 -10.02
N ASP A 35 -0.04 11.37 -9.59
CA ASP A 35 -1.21 11.49 -8.70
C ASP A 35 -0.84 12.08 -7.34
N ILE A 36 0.34 11.72 -6.81
CA ILE A 36 0.83 12.27 -5.54
C ILE A 36 1.30 13.71 -5.71
N GLU A 37 1.99 14.02 -6.81
CA GLU A 37 2.37 15.39 -7.13
C GLU A 37 1.15 16.31 -7.29
N ASP A 38 0.12 15.81 -7.96
CA ASP A 38 -1.13 16.53 -8.12
C ASP A 38 -1.79 16.73 -6.76
N ALA A 39 -1.84 15.70 -5.88
CA ALA A 39 -2.34 15.86 -4.51
C ALA A 39 -1.56 16.92 -3.70
N ILE A 40 -0.23 16.98 -3.83
CA ILE A 40 0.60 18.03 -3.20
C ILE A 40 0.25 19.41 -3.77
N ALA A 41 0.02 19.52 -5.08
CA ALA A 41 -0.37 20.77 -5.72
C ALA A 41 -1.75 21.26 -5.24
N HIS A 42 -2.66 20.36 -4.84
CA HIS A 42 -3.93 20.69 -4.20
C HIS A 42 -3.79 21.10 -2.71
N GLY A 43 -2.57 21.12 -2.17
CA GLY A 43 -2.28 21.55 -0.80
C GLY A 43 -2.26 20.42 0.23
N HIS A 44 -2.29 19.15 -0.19
CA HIS A 44 -2.14 18.02 0.73
C HIS A 44 -0.67 17.86 1.12
N THR A 45 -0.33 18.20 2.36
CA THR A 45 1.05 18.20 2.88
C THR A 45 1.31 17.08 3.89
N ASP A 46 0.28 16.43 4.40
CA ASP A 46 0.41 15.36 5.38
C ASP A 46 0.14 13.97 4.78
N PRO A 47 0.80 12.91 5.29
CA PRO A 47 0.59 11.55 4.79
C PRO A 47 -0.85 11.05 4.90
N GLU A 48 -1.64 11.57 5.84
CA GLU A 48 -3.01 11.12 6.07
C GLU A 48 -3.99 11.76 5.08
N THR A 49 -3.81 13.03 4.70
CA THR A 49 -4.56 13.67 3.63
C THR A 49 -4.20 13.11 2.28
N ILE A 50 -2.92 12.82 2.03
CA ILE A 50 -2.49 12.15 0.79
C ILE A 50 -3.10 10.75 0.71
N LYS A 51 -3.10 9.99 1.82
CA LYS A 51 -3.80 8.70 1.93
C LYS A 51 -5.28 8.83 1.59
N ARG A 52 -5.97 9.85 2.10
CA ARG A 52 -7.41 10.08 1.83
C ARG A 52 -7.68 10.51 0.38
N ALA A 53 -6.78 11.29 -0.20
CA ALA A 53 -6.93 11.81 -1.56
C ALA A 53 -6.63 10.76 -2.63
N THR A 54 -5.59 9.94 -2.43
CA THR A 54 -5.07 9.02 -3.46
C THR A 54 -5.25 7.54 -3.11
N ALA A 55 -5.76 7.22 -1.93
CA ALA A 55 -5.89 5.85 -1.40
C ALA A 55 -4.58 5.06 -1.26
N VAL A 56 -3.43 5.73 -1.40
CA VAL A 56 -2.13 5.17 -1.02
C VAL A 56 -2.16 4.73 0.45
N TYR A 57 -1.40 3.70 0.80
CA TYR A 57 -1.41 3.01 2.10
C TYR A 57 -2.62 2.10 2.39
N MET A 58 -3.72 2.18 1.62
CA MET A 58 -4.94 1.41 1.91
C MET A 58 -5.03 0.04 1.25
N GLY A 59 -4.02 -0.36 0.48
CA GLY A 59 -3.97 -1.68 -0.15
C GLY A 59 -3.78 -2.84 0.84
N ALA A 60 -3.88 -4.08 0.35
CA ALA A 60 -3.61 -5.29 1.15
C ALA A 60 -2.21 -5.29 1.80
N CYS A 61 -1.24 -4.59 1.19
CA CYS A 61 0.09 -4.41 1.73
C CYS A 61 0.17 -3.41 2.90
N GLN A 62 -0.91 -2.67 3.22
CA GLN A 62 -0.98 -1.67 4.28
C GLN A 62 0.18 -0.67 4.26
N GLY A 63 0.62 -0.28 3.05
CA GLY A 63 1.67 0.72 2.87
C GLY A 63 3.11 0.22 3.00
N LYS A 64 3.35 -1.08 3.16
CA LYS A 64 4.71 -1.64 3.31
C LYS A 64 5.62 -1.30 2.13
N PHE A 65 5.11 -1.35 0.90
CA PHE A 65 5.86 -1.06 -0.33
C PHE A 65 5.92 0.43 -0.67
N CYS A 66 4.77 1.10 -0.69
CA CYS A 66 4.70 2.49 -1.16
C CYS A 66 5.22 3.50 -0.12
N SER A 67 5.24 3.18 1.18
CA SER A 67 5.59 4.16 2.19
C SER A 67 6.98 4.82 2.04
N PRO A 68 8.09 4.09 1.88
CA PRO A 68 9.40 4.74 1.71
C PRO A 68 9.43 5.62 0.46
N LEU A 69 8.74 5.23 -0.60
CA LEU A 69 8.66 5.99 -1.86
C LEU A 69 7.91 7.30 -1.68
N VAL A 70 6.72 7.25 -1.07
CA VAL A 70 5.89 8.43 -0.79
C VAL A 70 6.61 9.40 0.13
N GLN A 71 7.27 8.90 1.18
CA GLN A 71 8.03 9.74 2.10
C GLN A 71 9.20 10.45 1.42
N ARG A 72 9.90 9.75 0.53
CA ARG A 72 10.98 10.33 -0.27
C ARG A 72 10.43 11.41 -1.20
N LEU A 73 9.34 11.13 -1.91
CA LEU A 73 8.71 12.09 -2.82
C LEU A 73 8.27 13.36 -2.08
N LEU A 74 7.67 13.22 -0.90
CA LEU A 74 7.27 14.37 -0.08
C LEU A 74 8.47 15.22 0.37
N ALA A 75 9.55 14.57 0.79
CA ALA A 75 10.79 15.26 1.16
C ALA A 75 11.42 16.01 -0.03
N GLU A 76 11.46 15.37 -1.21
CA GLU A 76 11.97 16.00 -2.44
C GLU A 76 11.13 17.19 -2.92
N ARG A 77 9.85 17.25 -2.55
CA ARG A 77 8.95 18.34 -2.92
C ARG A 77 8.89 19.46 -1.88
N GLY A 78 9.77 19.42 -0.88
CA GLY A 78 9.86 20.47 0.14
C GLY A 78 8.64 20.52 1.06
N VAL A 79 7.88 19.42 1.12
CA VAL A 79 6.76 19.28 2.05
C VAL A 79 7.36 19.01 3.42
N GLU A 80 7.64 20.10 4.14
CA GLU A 80 8.17 20.06 5.50
C GLU A 80 7.13 19.43 6.42
N ARG A 81 7.59 18.45 7.20
CA ARG A 81 6.74 17.62 8.04
C ARG A 81 6.00 18.48 9.07
N VAL A 82 4.68 18.59 8.92
CA VAL A 82 3.84 19.05 10.03
C VAL A 82 3.62 17.85 10.97
N GLY A 83 4.59 17.60 11.86
CA GLY A 83 4.51 16.58 12.91
C GLY A 83 5.43 15.36 12.75
N GLU A 84 5.46 14.52 13.79
CA GLU A 84 6.41 13.39 13.94
C GLU A 84 5.97 12.13 13.16
N GLN A 85 4.71 12.05 12.73
CA GLN A 85 4.19 10.89 12.01
C GLN A 85 4.70 10.82 10.57
N ARG A 86 5.70 9.97 10.36
CA ARG A 86 6.27 9.65 9.03
C ARG A 86 5.38 8.77 8.15
N ARG A 87 4.39 8.11 8.76
CA ARG A 87 3.44 7.19 8.11
C ARG A 87 2.07 7.29 8.79
N PRO A 88 0.98 7.00 8.08
CA PRO A 88 -0.32 6.74 8.68
C PRO A 88 -0.21 5.72 9.83
N ALA A 89 -1.06 5.87 10.84
CA ALA A 89 -1.04 4.98 12.01
C ALA A 89 -1.29 3.52 11.60
N ALA A 90 -0.36 2.63 11.95
CA ALA A 90 -0.58 1.20 11.79
C ALA A 90 -1.66 0.74 12.77
N ARG A 91 -2.60 -0.05 12.27
CA ARG A 91 -3.69 -0.64 13.08
C ARG A 91 -3.55 -2.15 13.04
N VAL A 92 -3.94 -2.80 14.14
CA VAL A 92 -4.11 -4.25 14.15
C VAL A 92 -5.29 -4.62 13.26
N PRO A 93 -5.25 -5.77 12.55
CA PRO A 93 -4.16 -6.75 12.43
C PRO A 93 -3.03 -6.31 11.47
N VAL A 94 -1.76 -6.61 11.80
CA VAL A 94 -0.57 -6.19 11.02
C VAL A 94 -0.47 -6.88 9.64
N ALA A 95 -1.14 -8.03 9.51
CA ALA A 95 -1.33 -8.75 8.26
C ALA A 95 -2.80 -9.16 8.14
N PRO A 96 -3.32 -9.33 6.92
CA PRO A 96 -4.68 -9.84 6.73
C PRO A 96 -4.86 -11.17 7.45
N VAL A 97 -5.91 -11.26 8.28
CA VAL A 97 -6.31 -12.50 8.96
C VAL A 97 -7.68 -12.92 8.45
N ALA A 98 -7.87 -14.21 8.26
CA ALA A 98 -9.17 -14.75 7.88
C ALA A 98 -10.17 -14.53 9.03
N LEU A 99 -11.41 -14.15 8.70
CA LEU A 99 -12.42 -13.89 9.72
C LEU A 99 -12.68 -15.13 10.59
N GLY A 100 -12.65 -16.33 9.99
CA GLY A 100 -12.79 -17.59 10.73
C GLY A 100 -11.70 -17.85 11.77
N ALA A 101 -10.53 -17.21 11.67
CA ALA A 101 -9.49 -17.30 12.70
C ALA A 101 -9.77 -16.40 13.92
N LEU A 102 -10.69 -15.44 13.80
CA LEU A 102 -11.11 -14.54 14.87
C LEU A 102 -12.42 -14.98 15.54
N ILE A 103 -13.13 -15.95 14.95
CA ILE A 103 -14.40 -16.45 15.48
C ILE A 103 -14.13 -17.64 16.38
N GLU A 104 -14.61 -17.58 17.61
CA GLU A 104 -14.73 -18.74 18.48
C GLU A 104 -16.01 -19.50 18.09
N VAL A 105 -15.85 -20.71 17.55
CA VAL A 105 -16.96 -21.54 17.12
C VAL A 105 -17.28 -22.52 18.24
N ASP A 106 -18.47 -22.43 18.81
CA ASP A 106 -18.96 -23.46 19.73
C ASP A 106 -19.10 -24.78 18.96
N PRO A 107 -18.35 -25.84 19.30
CA PRO A 107 -18.36 -27.10 18.56
C PRO A 107 -19.69 -27.85 18.69
N SER A 108 -20.58 -27.45 19.61
CA SER A 108 -21.90 -28.05 19.84
C SER A 108 -23.05 -27.37 19.08
N ALA A 109 -22.80 -26.23 18.43
CA ALA A 109 -23.80 -25.57 17.59
C ALA A 109 -23.98 -26.33 16.26
N GLU A 110 -25.18 -26.83 16.00
CA GLU A 110 -25.51 -27.56 14.77
C GLU A 110 -25.30 -26.68 13.52
N ARG A 111 -24.70 -27.27 12.48
CA ARG A 111 -24.32 -26.58 11.24
C ARG A 111 -25.48 -26.64 10.25
N GLU A 112 -26.26 -25.57 10.12
CA GLU A 112 -27.10 -25.36 8.94
C GLU A 112 -26.32 -24.56 7.87
N GLY A 113 -25.96 -25.22 6.76
CA GLY A 113 -25.50 -24.57 5.53
C GLY A 113 -24.07 -24.91 5.08
N THR A 114 -23.94 -25.27 3.80
CA THR A 114 -22.77 -25.88 3.14
C THR A 114 -21.53 -24.97 3.01
N GLY A 115 -20.43 -25.42 3.63
CA GLY A 115 -19.03 -25.30 3.16
C GLY A 115 -18.27 -24.02 3.53
N ALA A 116 -17.10 -24.03 4.18
CA ALA A 116 -16.03 -25.03 4.12
C ALA A 116 -15.38 -25.34 5.49
N PRO A 117 -14.84 -26.56 5.69
CA PRO A 117 -13.93 -26.88 6.80
C PRO A 117 -12.48 -26.40 6.53
N ALA A 118 -11.71 -26.34 7.61
CA ALA A 118 -10.49 -25.53 7.86
C ALA A 118 -9.29 -25.68 6.90
N PRO A 119 -8.44 -24.63 6.74
CA PRO A 119 -7.04 -24.85 6.43
C PRO A 119 -6.35 -25.43 7.67
N ARG A 120 -5.62 -26.52 7.43
CA ARG A 120 -4.89 -27.32 8.39
C ARG A 120 -3.55 -26.67 8.76
N GLU A 121 -3.21 -26.77 10.05
CA GLU A 121 -1.93 -26.62 10.78
C GLU A 121 -0.77 -25.84 10.10
N LEU A 122 -0.20 -24.86 10.82
CA LEU A 122 1.08 -24.22 10.50
C LEU A 122 2.26 -25.04 11.07
N PRO A 123 3.08 -25.74 10.27
CA PRO A 123 4.37 -26.24 10.75
C PRO A 123 5.52 -25.23 10.54
N GLU A 124 6.11 -24.89 11.69
CA GLU A 124 7.53 -24.75 12.01
C GLU A 124 8.37 -23.63 11.38
N GLY A 125 8.69 -22.67 12.26
CA GLY A 125 9.85 -21.80 12.18
C GLY A 125 10.17 -21.29 13.58
N GLU A 126 11.00 -22.04 14.31
CA GLU A 126 11.69 -21.56 15.51
C GLU A 126 12.36 -20.23 15.19
N ALA A 127 11.82 -19.15 15.75
CA ALA A 127 12.54 -17.89 15.85
C ALA A 127 13.51 -18.02 17.04
N ALA A 128 14.77 -18.26 16.69
CA ALA A 128 15.93 -18.02 17.55
C ALA A 128 16.09 -16.51 17.85
#